data_AF-A0A1G0J8G5-F1
#
_entry.id   AF-A0A1G0J8G5-F1
#
_cell.length_a   1.000
_cell.length_b   1.000
_cell.length_c   1.000
_cell.angle_alpha   90.00
_cell.angle_beta   90.00
_cell.angle_gamma   90.00
#
_symmetry.space_group_name_H-M   'P 1'
#
loop_
_entity.id
_entity.type
_entity.pdbx_description
1 polymer ?
#
loop_
_entity_poly.entity_id
_entity_poly.type
_entity_poly.pdbx_seq_one_letter_code
_entity_poly.pdbx_strand_id
1 'polypeptide(L)'
;MFDSPLHYLTLVFSAKESLFKCLFPLVNRFFDFHAAVITPLSSGSTGDGEFRFELLEDLDGEFRTGYRGHGRYAILATHVHTAVILKPPTQDSD
;
A
#
# COMPACT_ATOMS: atom_id res chain seq x y z
N MET A 1 7.01 21.34 -1.00
CA MET A 1 7.62 20.10 -1.54
C MET A 1 6.60 18.97 -1.71
N PHE A 2 5.33 19.32 -1.93
CA PHE A 2 4.28 18.46 -2.48
C PHE A 2 3.68 19.23 -3.65
N ASP A 3 4.51 19.56 -4.63
CA ASP A 3 4.18 20.68 -5.52
C ASP A 3 3.77 20.21 -6.93
N SER A 4 3.60 18.89 -7.15
CA SER A 4 3.15 18.33 -8.42
C SER A 4 2.30 17.05 -8.27
N PRO A 5 1.14 16.95 -8.94
CA PRO A 5 0.33 15.72 -9.05
C PRO A 5 1.11 14.49 -9.54
N LEU A 6 2.18 14.67 -10.32
CA LEU A 6 2.98 13.58 -10.87
C LEU A 6 3.76 12.83 -9.77
N HIS A 7 4.23 13.53 -8.74
CA HIS A 7 4.91 12.89 -7.61
C HIS A 7 3.95 12.04 -6.79
N TYR A 8 2.71 12.51 -6.61
CA TYR A 8 1.68 11.74 -5.93
C TYR A 8 1.31 10.47 -6.70
N LEU A 9 1.14 10.57 -8.03
CA LEU A 9 0.89 9.41 -8.88
C LEU A 9 2.02 8.38 -8.79
N THR A 10 3.28 8.84 -8.83
CA THR A 10 4.47 7.97 -8.70
C THR A 10 4.50 7.26 -7.36
N LEU A 11 4.17 7.96 -6.27
CA LEU A 11 4.08 7.38 -4.93
C LEU A 11 2.99 6.29 -4.86
N VAL A 12 1.78 6.58 -5.33
CA VAL A 12 0.67 5.60 -5.32
C VAL A 12 1.00 4.38 -6.17
N PHE A 13 1.62 4.58 -7.34
CA PHE A 13 2.10 3.50 -8.19
C PHE A 13 3.11 2.61 -7.45
N SER A 14 4.16 3.21 -6.89
CA SER A 14 5.20 2.50 -6.12
C SER A 14 4.60 1.75 -4.93
N ALA A 15 3.66 2.35 -4.20
CA ALA A 15 3.00 1.73 -3.05
C ALA A 15 2.20 0.48 -3.46
N LYS A 16 1.47 0.55 -4.59
CA LYS A 16 0.71 -0.58 -5.13
C LYS A 16 1.64 -1.71 -5.61
N GLU A 17 2.77 -1.39 -6.22
CA GLU A 17 3.76 -2.42 -6.56
C GLU A 17 4.34 -3.10 -5.33
N SER A 18 4.65 -2.35 -4.26
CA SER A 18 5.13 -2.94 -3.00
C SER A 18 4.08 -3.86 -2.39
N LEU A 19 2.80 -3.48 -2.43
CA LEU A 19 1.70 -4.33 -1.98
C LEU A 19 1.60 -5.63 -2.80
N PHE A 20 1.68 -5.52 -4.14
CA PHE A 20 1.69 -6.68 -5.03
C PHE A 20 2.86 -7.62 -4.71
N LYS A 21 4.08 -7.09 -4.57
CA LYS A 21 5.30 -7.87 -4.25
C LYS A 21 5.17 -8.61 -2.90
N CYS A 22 4.48 -8.02 -1.92
CA CYS A 22 4.24 -8.65 -0.63
C CYS A 22 3.18 -9.75 -0.68
N LEU A 23 2.06 -9.52 -1.38
CA LEU A 23 0.91 -10.44 -1.38
C LEU A 23 1.05 -11.56 -2.40
N PHE A 24 1.65 -11.31 -3.57
CA PHE A 24 1.73 -12.30 -4.66
C PHE A 24 2.34 -13.64 -4.23
N PRO A 25 3.44 -13.69 -3.44
CA PRO A 25 3.99 -14.97 -2.97
C PRO A 25 3.07 -15.75 -2.02
N LEU A 26 2.10 -15.08 -1.38
CA LEU A 26 1.16 -15.69 -0.42
C LEU A 26 -0.11 -16.17 -1.12
N VAL A 27 -0.70 -15.32 -1.97
CA VAL A 27 -1.97 -15.62 -2.64
C VAL A 27 -1.79 -16.41 -3.95
N ASN A 28 -0.58 -16.40 -4.52
CA ASN A 28 -0.20 -17.04 -5.79
C ASN A 28 -1.19 -16.78 -6.94
N ARG A 29 -1.72 -15.55 -6.98
CA ARG A 29 -2.72 -15.09 -7.94
C ARG A 29 -2.37 -13.68 -8.38
N PHE A 30 -2.51 -13.42 -9.68
CA PHE A 30 -2.40 -12.06 -10.20
C PHE A 30 -3.62 -11.23 -9.81
N PHE A 31 -3.37 -10.00 -9.37
CA PHE A 31 -4.37 -8.96 -9.14
C PHE A 31 -3.77 -7.62 -9.57
N ASP A 32 -4.62 -6.73 -10.07
CA ASP A 32 -4.19 -5.48 -10.68
C ASP A 32 -4.27 -4.29 -9.70
N PHE A 33 -4.08 -3.09 -10.21
CA PHE A 33 -4.12 -1.87 -9.41
C PHE A 33 -5.51 -1.56 -8.81
N HIS A 34 -6.61 -2.12 -9.32
CA HIS A 34 -7.95 -1.90 -8.77
C HIS A 34 -8.23 -2.73 -7.53
N ALA A 35 -7.44 -3.77 -7.24
CA ALA A 35 -7.64 -4.66 -6.10
C ALA A 35 -7.45 -4.01 -4.72
N ALA A 36 -6.89 -2.79 -4.66
CA ALA A 36 -6.67 -2.09 -3.39
C ALA A 36 -6.84 -0.58 -3.54
N VAL A 37 -7.20 0.11 -2.46
CA VAL A 37 -7.09 1.57 -2.34
C VAL A 37 -5.89 1.93 -1.48
N ILE A 38 -5.17 3.00 -1.84
CA ILE A 38 -4.08 3.58 -1.04
C ILE A 38 -4.56 4.91 -0.50
N THR A 39 -4.50 5.08 0.82
CA THR A 39 -4.89 6.30 1.52
C THR A 39 -3.67 6.85 2.26
N PRO A 40 -3.15 8.04 1.90
CA PRO A 40 -2.06 8.65 2.64
C PRO A 40 -2.50 8.96 4.07
N LEU A 41 -1.63 8.69 5.04
CA LEU A 41 -1.79 9.19 6.40
C LEU A 41 -1.06 10.53 6.47
N SER A 42 -1.61 11.50 7.23
CA SER A 42 -1.06 12.85 7.29
C SER A 42 0.45 12.82 7.53
N SER A 43 1.19 13.18 6.49
CA SER A 43 2.63 13.38 6.55
C SER A 43 2.88 14.72 7.20
N GLY A 44 3.77 14.76 8.19
CA GLY A 44 4.39 16.02 8.59
C GLY A 44 5.15 16.65 7.42
N SER A 45 5.74 17.82 7.64
CA SER A 45 6.49 18.64 6.67
C SER A 45 7.73 17.96 6.02
N THR A 46 7.90 16.66 6.20
CA THR A 46 9.05 15.85 5.82
C THR A 46 8.76 15.02 4.56
N GLY A 47 9.81 14.64 3.84
CA GLY A 47 9.72 13.83 2.60
C GLY A 47 9.35 12.35 2.84
N ASP A 48 9.21 11.93 4.09
CA ASP A 48 8.80 10.59 4.50
C ASP A 48 7.45 10.58 5.21
N GLY A 49 6.73 9.47 5.08
CA GLY A 49 5.41 9.34 5.69
C GLY A 49 4.86 7.92 5.64
N GLU A 50 3.59 7.79 6.00
CA GLU A 50 2.87 6.53 6.01
C GLU A 50 1.66 6.56 5.10
N PHE A 51 1.24 5.39 4.63
CA PHE A 51 -0.02 5.19 3.94
C PHE A 51 -0.73 3.96 4.52
N ARG A 52 -2.05 3.95 4.43
CA ARG A 52 -2.87 2.76 4.62
C ARG A 52 -3.22 2.17 3.27
N PHE A 53 -3.33 0.85 3.20
CA PHE A 53 -3.99 0.18 2.09
C PHE A 53 -5.21 -0.60 2.59
N GLU A 54 -6.17 -0.82 1.71
CA GLU A 54 -7.34 -1.66 1.93
C GLU A 54 -7.64 -2.46 0.66
N LEU A 55 -7.83 -3.77 0.79
CA LEU A 55 -8.24 -4.63 -0.33
C LEU A 55 -9.71 -4.39 -0.68
N LEU A 56 -10.00 -4.31 -1.97
CA LEU A 56 -11.34 -4.08 -2.52
C LEU A 56 -11.95 -5.35 -3.14
N GLU A 57 -11.20 -6.45 -3.15
CA GLU A 57 -11.66 -7.76 -3.58
C GLU A 57 -11.03 -8.86 -2.72
N ASP A 58 -11.64 -10.05 -2.76
CA ASP A 58 -11.08 -11.24 -2.14
C ASP A 58 -9.94 -11.79 -3.01
N LEU A 59 -8.73 -11.88 -2.46
CA LEU A 59 -7.56 -12.43 -3.15
C LEU A 59 -7.42 -13.94 -2.91
N ASP A 60 -7.61 -14.38 -1.67
CA ASP A 60 -7.69 -15.78 -1.23
C ASP A 60 -8.53 -15.95 0.06
N GLY A 61 -8.33 -17.04 0.81
CA GLY A 61 -9.03 -17.30 2.07
C GLY A 61 -8.58 -16.44 3.26
N GLU A 62 -7.38 -15.86 3.21
CA GLU A 62 -6.75 -15.08 4.28
C GLU A 62 -6.81 -13.57 4.00
N PHE A 63 -6.54 -13.17 2.76
CA PHE A 63 -6.51 -11.79 2.28
C PHE A 63 -7.80 -11.46 1.52
N ARG A 64 -8.80 -11.02 2.29
CA ARG A 64 -10.15 -10.73 1.79
C ARG A 64 -10.41 -9.23 1.65
N THR A 65 -11.50 -8.89 0.97
CA THR A 65 -12.04 -7.53 0.89
C THR A 65 -12.13 -6.91 2.28
N GLY A 66 -11.66 -5.68 2.44
CA GLY A 66 -11.61 -4.98 3.72
C GLY A 66 -10.37 -5.28 4.56
N TYR A 67 -9.51 -6.24 4.17
CA TYR A 67 -8.20 -6.42 4.80
C TYR A 67 -7.39 -5.13 4.66
N ARG A 68 -6.88 -4.64 5.80
CA ARG A 68 -6.20 -3.35 5.92
C ARG A 68 -4.81 -3.53 6.49
N GLY A 69 -3.90 -2.72 5.98
CA GLY A 69 -2.54 -2.65 6.50
C GLY A 69 -1.92 -1.28 6.27
N HIS A 70 -0.67 -1.17 6.70
CA HIS A 70 0.09 0.07 6.62
C HIS A 70 1.36 -0.15 5.81
N GLY A 71 1.78 0.90 5.12
CA GLY A 71 3.08 1.00 4.51
C GLY A 71 3.73 2.35 4.81
N ARG A 72 5.02 2.42 4.53
CA ARG A 72 5.83 3.64 4.68
C ARG A 72 6.38 4.06 3.34
N TYR A 73 6.63 5.34 3.20
CA TYR A 73 7.30 5.88 2.03
C TYR A 73 8.36 6.90 2.40
N ALA A 74 9.32 7.08 1.50
CA ALA A 74 10.28 8.17 1.50
C ALA A 74 10.45 8.70 0.08
N ILE A 75 10.31 10.01 -0.08
CA ILE A 75 10.51 10.73 -1.34
C ILE A 75 11.89 11.37 -1.28
N LEU A 76 12.72 11.02 -2.26
CA LEU A 76 14.04 11.59 -2.46
C LEU A 76 14.03 12.43 -3.74
N ALA A 77 15.13 13.14 -4.00
CA ALA A 77 15.22 14.05 -5.14
C ALA A 77 14.98 13.36 -6.51
N THR A 78 15.26 12.06 -6.63
CA THR A 78 15.20 11.33 -7.91
C THR A 78 14.32 10.09 -7.89
N HIS A 79 13.84 9.66 -6.73
CA HIS A 79 13.12 8.40 -6.59
C HIS A 79 12.24 8.38 -5.35
N VAL A 80 11.34 7.38 -5.30
CA VAL A 80 10.48 7.10 -4.17
C VAL A 80 10.78 5.68 -3.67
N HIS A 81 10.86 5.53 -2.36
CA HIS A 81 10.85 4.24 -1.71
C HIS A 81 9.48 3.99 -1.08
N THR A 82 8.97 2.77 -1.24
CA THR A 82 7.75 2.30 -0.57
C THR A 82 7.96 0.91 0.01
N ALA A 83 7.52 0.72 1.24
CA ALA A 83 7.57 -0.56 1.93
C ALA A 83 6.19 -0.89 2.52
N VAL A 84 5.77 -2.14 2.37
CA VAL A 84 4.55 -2.69 2.97
C VAL A 84 4.95 -3.79 3.93
N ILE A 85 4.34 -3.81 5.11
CA ILE A 85 4.48 -4.91 6.06
C ILE A 85 3.09 -5.51 6.24
N LEU A 86 2.95 -6.78 5.84
CA LEU A 86 1.73 -7.53 6.07
C LEU A 86 1.67 -7.94 7.53
N LYS A 87 0.52 -7.70 8.15
CA LYS A 87 0.18 -8.30 9.43
C LYS A 87 -0.70 -9.51 9.14
N PRO A 88 -0.61 -10.60 9.92
CA PRO A 88 -1.63 -11.63 9.88
C PRO A 88 -3.01 -10.96 10.01
N PRO A 89 -4.05 -11.39 9.29
CA PRO A 89 -5.39 -10.91 9.55
C PRO A 89 -5.66 -11.13 11.03
N THR A 90 -5.96 -10.05 11.76
CA THR A 90 -6.46 -10.21 13.11
C THR A 90 -7.74 -11.05 12.98
N GLN A 91 -7.77 -12.21 13.63
CA GLN A 91 -9.05 -12.80 14.01
C GLN A 91 -9.69 -11.74 14.89
N ASP A 92 -10.60 -10.95 14.31
CA ASP A 92 -11.52 -10.17 15.09
C ASP A 92 -12.31 -11.20 15.91
N SER A 93 -11.95 -11.32 17.19
CA SER A 93 -12.77 -12.00 18.18
C SER A 93 -14.11 -11.27 18.22
N ASP A 94 -15.18 -12.01 17.93
CA ASP A 94 -16.62 -11.76 18.16
C ASP A 94 -17.07 -10.33 18.54
#